data_AF-Q3JPL0-F1
#
_entry.id   AF-Q3JPL0-F1
#
_cell.length_a   1.000
_cell.length_b   1.000
_cell.length_c   1.000
_cell.angle_alpha   90.00
_cell.angle_beta   90.00
_cell.angle_gamma   90.00
#
_symmetry.space_group_name_H-M   'P 1'
#
loop_
_entity.id
_entity.type
_entity.pdbx_description
1 polymer ?
#
loop_
_entity_poly.entity_id
_entity_poly.type
_entity_poly.pdbx_seq_one_letter_code
_entity_poly.pdbx_strand_id
1 'polypeptide(L)'
;MNCVITSQRRMAQYGFRARPPVPCRLAFEAAFRIFDVMIGEVAVSSGRALAHACREGCGACCIAPSISSPIPGMPNGKPAGVRCAQLLDGERCAVFGRPERPACCSGLRPSDEMCGASRADALAWLARLEADTRPAAPLASAGDSA
;
A
#
# COMPACT_ATOMS: atom_id res chain seq x y z
N MET A 1 -24.34 -2.53 49.19
CA MET A 1 -24.54 -1.46 48.20
C MET A 1 -24.24 -2.00 46.80
N ASN A 2 -25.30 -2.34 46.07
CA ASN A 2 -25.25 -2.62 44.63
C ASN A 2 -25.16 -1.29 43.86
N CYS A 3 -24.37 -1.23 42.79
CA CYS A 3 -24.89 -1.11 41.41
C CYS A 3 -23.71 -0.98 40.43
N VAL A 4 -23.73 -1.87 39.45
CA VAL A 4 -22.77 -2.11 38.39
C VAL A 4 -23.39 -1.58 37.08
N ILE A 5 -22.60 -0.92 36.21
CA ILE A 5 -22.90 -0.66 34.79
C ILE A 5 -24.08 0.32 34.52
N THR A 6 -23.77 1.61 34.36
CA THR A 6 -24.63 2.61 33.67
C THR A 6 -23.91 3.33 32.53
N SER A 7 -23.02 2.62 31.80
CA SER A 7 -22.46 3.12 30.53
C SER A 7 -22.65 2.14 29.34
N GLN A 8 -23.55 1.16 29.49
CA GLN A 8 -23.92 0.20 28.43
C GLN A 8 -25.42 0.22 28.07
N ARG A 9 -26.17 1.27 28.46
CA ARG A 9 -27.60 1.41 28.10
C ARG A 9 -27.93 2.82 27.66
N ARG A 10 -27.40 3.25 26.51
CA ARG A 10 -27.99 4.36 25.78
C ARG A 10 -27.74 4.34 24.28
N MET A 11 -27.93 3.21 23.61
CA MET A 11 -28.24 3.17 22.16
C MET A 11 -29.26 2.07 21.78
N ALA A 12 -30.19 1.77 22.68
CA ALA A 12 -31.45 1.07 22.36
C ALA A 12 -32.52 2.04 21.81
N GLN A 13 -32.10 3.06 21.03
CA GLN A 13 -32.99 4.11 20.48
C GLN A 13 -32.93 4.26 18.95
N TYR A 14 -32.04 3.54 18.24
CA TYR A 14 -32.10 3.48 16.78
C TYR A 14 -32.80 2.20 16.35
N GLY A 15 -34.10 2.36 16.11
CA GLY A 15 -35.08 1.31 15.88
C GLY A 15 -34.63 0.26 14.87
N PHE A 16 -34.44 -0.94 15.41
CA PHE A 16 -34.52 -2.19 14.68
C PHE A 16 -35.97 -2.37 14.21
N ARG A 17 -36.32 -1.75 13.07
CA ARG A 17 -37.48 -2.16 12.29
C ARG A 17 -37.05 -3.28 11.35
N ALA A 18 -37.68 -4.42 11.55
CA ALA A 18 -37.59 -5.60 10.72
C ALA A 18 -37.64 -5.29 9.23
N ARG A 19 -36.88 -6.05 8.44
CA ARG A 19 -36.98 -6.15 6.99
C ARG A 19 -38.46 -6.32 6.59
N PRO A 20 -39.04 -5.43 5.77
CA PRO A 20 -40.25 -5.79 5.05
C PRO A 20 -39.89 -6.78 3.92
N PRO A 21 -40.70 -7.81 3.67
CA PRO A 21 -40.63 -8.58 2.44
C PRO A 21 -41.08 -7.70 1.25
N VAL A 22 -40.37 -7.82 0.12
CA VAL A 22 -40.88 -7.46 -1.21
C VAL A 22 -42.27 -8.10 -1.39
N PRO A 23 -43.28 -7.44 -1.98
CA PRO A 23 -43.25 -7.07 -3.41
C PRO A 23 -44.07 -5.81 -3.80
N CYS A 24 -43.59 -5.04 -4.78
CA CYS A 24 -44.38 -4.34 -5.81
C CYS A 24 -43.47 -3.42 -6.62
N ARG A 25 -42.48 -4.00 -7.31
CA ARG A 25 -41.66 -3.30 -8.31
C ARG A 25 -41.93 -3.86 -9.71
N LEU A 26 -43.18 -4.27 -9.96
CA LEU A 26 -43.63 -4.96 -11.18
C LEU A 26 -44.40 -4.05 -12.16
N ALA A 27 -44.36 -2.72 -12.00
CA ALA A 27 -45.14 -1.81 -12.85
C ALA A 27 -44.32 -0.74 -13.60
N PHE A 28 -42.99 -0.76 -13.56
CA PHE A 28 -42.17 0.21 -14.31
C PHE A 28 -41.03 -0.42 -15.13
N GLU A 29 -41.09 -1.73 -15.38
CA GLU A 29 -39.97 -2.53 -15.95
C GLU A 29 -40.07 -2.87 -17.44
N ALA A 30 -41.07 -2.38 -18.18
CA ALA A 30 -41.38 -2.91 -19.53
C ALA A 30 -41.11 -1.98 -20.74
N ALA A 31 -40.82 -0.68 -20.57
CA ALA A 31 -40.74 0.23 -21.72
C ALA A 31 -39.33 0.68 -22.13
N PHE A 32 -38.31 0.59 -21.27
CA PHE A 32 -36.99 1.17 -21.57
C PHE A 32 -35.96 0.17 -22.14
N ARG A 33 -36.29 -1.14 -22.19
CA ARG A 33 -35.33 -2.20 -22.56
C ARG A 33 -35.16 -2.48 -24.06
N ILE A 34 -35.82 -1.75 -24.95
CA ILE A 34 -35.76 -2.03 -26.40
C ILE A 34 -34.72 -1.14 -27.13
N PHE A 35 -34.31 0.00 -26.56
CA PHE A 35 -33.41 0.94 -27.25
C PHE A 35 -31.90 0.75 -26.98
N ASP A 36 -31.50 -0.07 -25.99
CA ASP A 36 -30.10 -0.22 -25.55
C ASP A 36 -29.28 -1.32 -26.31
N VAL A 37 -29.84 -1.93 -27.36
CA VAL A 37 -29.19 -3.05 -28.10
C VAL A 37 -28.56 -2.63 -29.44
N MET A 38 -28.68 -1.36 -29.87
CA MET A 38 -28.27 -0.93 -31.24
C MET A 38 -27.26 0.24 -31.33
N ILE A 39 -26.69 0.72 -30.21
CA ILE A 39 -25.51 1.59 -30.24
C ILE A 39 -24.44 0.91 -29.39
N GLY A 40 -23.40 0.40 -30.05
CA GLY A 40 -22.27 -0.24 -29.40
C GLY A 40 -21.58 0.67 -28.39
N GLU A 41 -21.21 0.07 -27.24
CA GLU A 41 -19.91 0.23 -26.55
C GLU A 41 -19.39 1.68 -26.41
N VAL A 42 -19.19 2.29 -25.23
CA VAL A 42 -18.74 1.81 -23.93
C VAL A 42 -18.99 2.94 -22.91
N ALA A 43 -19.79 2.71 -21.87
CA ALA A 43 -19.82 3.59 -20.71
C ALA A 43 -19.17 2.90 -19.50
N VAL A 44 -18.01 3.45 -19.12
CA VAL A 44 -17.38 3.39 -17.79
C VAL A 44 -16.77 2.05 -17.37
N SER A 45 -15.47 1.89 -17.67
CA SER A 45 -14.57 1.20 -16.75
C SER A 45 -13.74 2.27 -16.04
N SER A 46 -14.21 2.68 -14.86
CA SER A 46 -13.35 3.20 -13.80
C SER A 46 -12.31 2.12 -13.50
N GLY A 47 -11.22 2.13 -14.25
CA GLY A 47 -10.00 1.44 -13.87
C GLY A 47 -9.56 2.01 -12.54
N ARG A 48 -9.82 1.28 -11.45
CA ARG A 48 -9.02 1.37 -10.23
C ARG A 48 -7.58 1.62 -10.66
N ALA A 49 -6.92 2.63 -10.11
CA ALA A 49 -5.47 2.73 -10.16
C ALA A 49 -4.95 1.32 -9.88
N LEU A 50 -4.40 0.67 -10.91
CA LEU A 50 -3.84 -0.66 -10.79
C LEU A 50 -2.75 -0.49 -9.76
N ALA A 51 -3.00 -0.97 -8.54
CA ALA A 51 -1.97 -1.05 -7.53
C ALA A 51 -0.90 -1.94 -8.16
N HIS A 52 0.19 -1.33 -8.66
CA HIS A 52 1.25 -2.07 -9.32
C HIS A 52 1.71 -3.14 -8.33
N ALA A 53 1.47 -4.40 -8.67
CA ALA A 53 1.86 -5.49 -7.79
C ALA A 53 3.39 -5.60 -7.85
N CYS A 54 4.04 -5.81 -6.70
CA CYS A 54 5.49 -5.99 -6.70
C CYS A 54 5.86 -7.20 -7.58
N ARG A 55 6.68 -6.98 -8.60
CA ARG A 55 7.15 -8.04 -9.49
C ARG A 55 8.01 -9.04 -8.72
N GLU A 56 7.64 -10.32 -8.77
CA GLU A 56 8.45 -11.39 -8.19
C GLU A 56 9.84 -11.44 -8.85
N GLY A 57 10.86 -11.75 -8.07
CA GLY A 57 12.24 -11.78 -8.57
C GLY A 57 12.81 -10.41 -8.96
N CYS A 58 12.24 -9.29 -8.52
CA CYS A 58 12.79 -7.97 -8.82
C CYS A 58 13.93 -7.58 -7.86
N GLY A 59 13.77 -7.77 -6.55
CA GLY A 59 14.78 -7.44 -5.53
C GLY A 59 15.22 -5.97 -5.45
N ALA A 60 14.76 -5.06 -6.32
CA ALA A 60 15.33 -3.72 -6.45
C ALA A 60 15.24 -2.89 -5.17
N CYS A 61 14.09 -2.91 -4.49
CA CYS A 61 13.90 -2.25 -3.20
C CYS A 61 14.76 -2.83 -2.06
N CYS A 62 15.29 -4.05 -2.22
CA CYS A 62 16.18 -4.68 -1.25
C CYS A 62 17.66 -4.35 -1.50
N ILE A 63 17.99 -3.72 -2.64
CA ILE A 63 19.37 -3.39 -3.02
C ILE A 63 19.55 -1.87 -3.07
N ALA A 64 18.72 -1.16 -3.83
CA ALA A 64 18.96 0.24 -4.19
C ALA A 64 18.87 1.24 -3.02
N PRO A 65 17.74 1.37 -2.30
CA PRO A 65 17.54 2.46 -1.33
C PRO A 65 18.39 2.27 -0.08
N SER A 66 18.74 3.36 0.61
CA SER A 66 19.23 3.26 1.98
C SER A 66 18.07 3.05 2.96
N ILE A 67 18.32 2.32 4.04
CA ILE A 67 17.33 2.05 5.09
C ILE A 67 18.01 2.35 6.42
N SER A 68 17.59 3.43 7.08
CA SER A 68 18.15 3.81 8.39
C SER A 68 17.54 3.04 9.56
N SER A 69 16.43 2.35 9.35
CA SER A 69 15.77 1.54 10.38
C SER A 69 16.37 0.13 10.47
N PRO A 70 16.34 -0.50 11.65
CA PRO A 70 16.84 -1.86 11.83
C PRO A 70 16.08 -2.86 10.96
N ILE A 71 16.82 -3.80 10.37
CA ILE A 71 16.30 -4.94 9.62
C ILE A 71 16.75 -6.22 10.32
N PRO A 72 15.96 -7.30 10.34
CA PRO A 72 16.45 -8.60 10.82
C PRO A 72 17.76 -8.99 10.11
N GLY A 73 18.85 -9.13 10.87
CA GLY A 73 20.21 -9.40 10.36
C GLY A 73 21.04 -8.15 10.02
N MET A 74 20.48 -6.93 10.11
CA MET A 74 21.18 -5.66 9.90
C MET A 74 20.70 -4.60 10.91
N PRO A 75 21.23 -4.58 12.15
CA PRO A 75 20.74 -3.71 13.22
C PRO A 75 20.96 -2.21 12.95
N ASN A 76 22.02 -1.86 12.22
CA ASN A 76 22.34 -0.47 11.84
C ASN A 76 21.65 -0.04 10.52
N GLY A 77 20.68 -0.82 10.04
CA GLY A 77 20.06 -0.59 8.75
C GLY A 77 20.91 -1.05 7.56
N LYS A 78 20.55 -0.58 6.37
CA LYS A 78 21.13 -1.00 5.09
C LYS A 78 21.62 0.21 4.30
N PRO A 79 22.91 0.27 3.91
CA PRO A 79 23.39 1.30 3.00
C PRO A 79 22.73 1.18 1.61
N ALA A 80 22.70 2.29 0.86
CA ALA A 80 22.26 2.29 -0.53
C ALA A 80 23.18 1.41 -1.38
N GLY A 81 22.59 0.68 -2.34
CA GLY A 81 23.31 -0.26 -3.22
C GLY A 81 23.78 -1.57 -2.56
N VAL A 82 23.73 -1.69 -1.23
CA VAL A 82 24.10 -2.92 -0.51
C VAL A 82 22.93 -3.91 -0.50
N ARG A 83 23.25 -5.18 -0.73
CA ARG A 83 22.28 -6.29 -0.68
C ARG A 83 21.76 -6.48 0.75
N CYS A 84 20.43 -6.46 0.91
CA CYS A 84 19.78 -6.74 2.19
C CYS A 84 19.99 -8.20 2.64
N ALA A 85 20.19 -8.42 3.94
CA ALA A 85 20.29 -9.76 4.54
C ALA A 85 19.06 -10.65 4.30
N GLN A 86 17.89 -10.05 4.01
CA GLN A 86 16.65 -10.76 3.74
C GLN A 86 16.44 -11.07 2.24
N LEU A 87 17.37 -10.70 1.34
CA LEU A 87 17.24 -10.95 -0.09
C LEU A 87 17.77 -12.34 -0.46
N LEU A 88 16.84 -13.28 -0.71
CA LEU A 88 17.14 -14.65 -1.13
C LEU A 88 17.71 -14.70 -2.56
N ASP A 89 18.29 -15.82 -2.94
CA ASP A 89 18.93 -16.01 -4.26
C ASP A 89 17.98 -15.76 -5.44
N GLY A 90 16.70 -16.11 -5.29
CA GLY A 90 15.64 -15.83 -6.28
C GLY A 90 15.13 -14.38 -6.29
N GLU A 91 15.89 -13.42 -5.75
CA GLU A 91 15.56 -11.99 -5.70
C GLU A 91 14.21 -11.66 -5.04
N ARG A 92 13.86 -12.50 -4.06
CA ARG A 92 12.66 -12.38 -3.23
C ARG A 92 13.04 -12.03 -1.81
N CYS A 93 12.28 -11.14 -1.19
CA CYS A 93 12.46 -10.80 0.21
C CYS A 93 11.88 -11.90 1.11
N ALA A 94 12.69 -12.46 2.00
CA ALA A 94 12.32 -13.55 2.91
C ALA A 94 11.20 -13.18 3.89
N VAL A 95 11.05 -11.89 4.20
CA VAL A 95 10.01 -11.35 5.09
C VAL A 95 8.91 -10.58 4.35
N PHE A 96 8.77 -10.76 3.02
CA PHE A 96 7.72 -10.08 2.27
C PHE A 96 6.32 -10.43 2.81
N GLY A 97 5.55 -9.42 3.23
CA GLY A 97 4.18 -9.60 3.75
C GLY A 97 4.10 -10.09 5.20
N ARG A 98 5.25 -10.27 5.87
CA ARG A 98 5.32 -10.73 7.24
C ARG A 98 5.40 -9.56 8.25
N PRO A 99 4.99 -9.75 9.52
CA PRO A 99 5.05 -8.70 10.53
C PRO A 99 6.49 -8.28 10.90
N GLU A 100 7.49 -9.14 10.65
CA GLU A 100 8.90 -8.80 10.88
C GLU A 100 9.47 -7.85 9.80
N ARG A 101 8.70 -7.55 8.74
CA ARG A 101 9.10 -6.61 7.70
C ARG A 101 9.06 -5.17 8.25
N PRO A 102 10.18 -4.42 8.22
CA PRO A 102 10.21 -3.06 8.71
C PRO A 102 9.19 -2.15 8.01
N ALA A 103 8.66 -1.18 8.74
CA ALA A 103 7.61 -0.27 8.26
C ALA A 103 8.02 0.52 7.01
N CYS A 104 9.29 0.90 6.88
CA CYS A 104 9.81 1.54 5.66
C CYS A 104 9.69 0.64 4.42
N CYS A 105 9.93 -0.66 4.59
CA CYS A 105 9.89 -1.63 3.50
C CYS A 105 8.45 -1.99 3.12
N SER A 106 7.52 -2.04 4.09
CA SER A 106 6.09 -2.30 3.83
C SER A 106 5.33 -1.05 3.36
N GLY A 107 5.81 0.14 3.71
CA GLY A 107 5.28 1.42 3.24
C GLY A 107 5.66 1.77 1.80
N LEU A 108 6.74 1.20 1.27
CA LEU A 108 7.13 1.40 -0.13
C LEU A 108 6.12 0.75 -1.08
N ARG A 109 5.37 1.59 -1.80
CA ARG A 109 4.36 1.15 -2.77
C ARG A 109 4.97 1.09 -4.17
N PRO A 110 4.81 -0.04 -4.90
CA PRO A 110 5.25 -0.10 -6.28
C PRO A 110 4.42 0.86 -7.15
N SER A 111 5.04 1.44 -8.16
CA SER A 111 4.40 2.26 -9.20
C SER A 111 5.08 1.99 -10.54
N ASP A 112 4.40 2.29 -11.65
CA ASP A 112 4.96 2.09 -12.99
C ASP A 112 6.24 2.90 -13.21
N GLU A 113 6.28 4.13 -12.69
CA GLU A 113 7.47 4.98 -12.77
C GLU A 113 8.66 4.37 -12.01
N MET A 114 8.41 3.85 -10.80
CA MET A 114 9.43 3.22 -9.97
C MET A 114 9.91 1.89 -10.54
N CYS A 115 8.99 1.08 -11.07
CA CYS A 115 9.26 -0.32 -11.40
C CYS A 115 9.69 -0.53 -12.87
N GLY A 116 9.34 0.41 -13.76
CA GLY A 116 9.70 0.38 -15.18
C GLY A 116 9.33 -0.92 -15.89
N ALA A 117 9.99 -1.18 -17.03
CA ALA A 117 9.80 -2.42 -17.78
C ALA A 117 10.64 -3.58 -17.22
N SER A 118 11.72 -3.27 -16.51
CA SER A 118 12.71 -4.25 -16.07
C SER A 118 13.22 -4.02 -14.64
N ARG A 119 13.94 -5.01 -14.11
CA ARG A 119 14.66 -4.88 -12.83
C ARG A 119 15.73 -3.79 -12.89
N ALA A 120 16.40 -3.66 -14.02
CA ALA A 120 17.43 -2.65 -14.22
C ALA A 120 16.81 -1.24 -14.13
N ASP A 121 15.63 -1.03 -14.72
CA ASP A 121 14.91 0.24 -14.63
C ASP A 121 14.57 0.57 -13.18
N ALA A 122 14.06 -0.41 -12.44
CA ALA A 122 13.71 -0.21 -11.04
C ALA A 122 14.90 0.13 -10.15
N LEU A 123 16.04 -0.53 -10.37
CA LEU A 123 17.28 -0.21 -9.67
C LEU A 123 17.78 1.19 -10.01
N ALA A 124 17.77 1.57 -11.29
CA ALA A 124 18.22 2.88 -11.74
C ALA A 124 17.33 4.00 -11.20
N TRP A 125 16.01 3.81 -11.23
CA TRP A 125 15.06 4.79 -10.72
C TRP A 125 15.22 4.98 -9.20
N LEU A 126 15.28 3.90 -8.43
CA LEU A 126 15.46 3.97 -6.97
C LEU A 126 16.81 4.58 -6.58
N ALA A 127 17.89 4.26 -7.31
CA ALA A 127 19.21 4.84 -7.07
C ALA A 127 19.24 6.35 -7.38
N ARG A 128 18.57 6.78 -8.45
CA ARG A 128 18.39 8.20 -8.75
C ARG A 128 17.60 8.89 -7.64
N LEU A 129 16.45 8.33 -7.24
CA LEU A 129 15.62 8.90 -6.18
C LEU A 129 16.41 9.08 -4.87
N GLU A 130 17.17 8.08 -4.47
CA GLU A 130 18.05 8.13 -3.30
C GLU A 130 19.10 9.25 -3.41
N ALA A 131 19.68 9.47 -4.59
CA ALA A 131 20.65 10.54 -4.82
C ALA A 131 19.97 11.93 -4.75
N ASP A 132 18.80 12.07 -5.38
CA ASP A 132 18.06 13.32 -5.47
C ASP A 132 17.45 13.74 -4.11
N THR A 133 17.14 12.77 -3.25
CA THR A 133 16.54 13.01 -1.92
C THR A 133 17.55 12.96 -0.78
N ARG A 134 18.84 12.82 -1.08
CA ARG A 134 19.88 12.79 -0.05
C ARG A 134 19.90 14.14 0.66
N PRO A 135 19.75 14.17 2.01
CA PRO A 135 19.85 15.42 2.74
C PRO A 135 21.25 16.01 2.51
N ALA A 136 21.31 17.32 2.28
CA ALA A 136 22.58 18.03 2.34
C ALA A 136 23.25 17.68 3.69
N ALA A 137 24.54 17.35 3.65
CA ALA A 137 25.27 17.02 4.87
C ALA A 137 24.99 18.10 5.93
N PRO A 138 24.65 17.72 7.18
CA PRO A 138 24.42 18.72 8.20
C PRO A 138 25.66 19.61 8.27
N LEU A 139 25.48 20.92 8.06
CA LEU A 139 26.46 21.88 8.55
C LEU A 139 26.58 21.56 10.04
N ALA A 140 27.76 21.12 10.46
CA ALA A 140 28.02 20.62 11.80
C ALA A 140 27.26 21.46 12.82
N SER A 141 26.44 20.79 13.63
CA SER A 141 25.70 21.38 14.75
C SER A 141 26.67 22.19 15.61
N ALA A 142 26.77 23.49 15.33
CA ALA A 142 27.45 24.44 16.16
C ALA A 142 26.51 24.71 17.34
N GLY A 143 26.88 24.16 18.49
CA GLY A 143 26.24 24.44 19.77
C GLY A 143 25.24 23.38 20.18
N ASP A 144 25.68 22.49 21.08
CA ASP A 144 24.93 22.03 22.25
C ASP A 144 25.90 21.21 23.12
N SER A 145 26.86 21.93 23.72
CA SER A 145 27.68 21.48 24.84
C SER A 145 28.28 22.73 25.51
N ALA A 146 27.49 23.36 26.37
CA ALA A 146 27.95 24.18 27.51
C ALA A 146 26.77 24.42 28.46
#